data_AF-A0A1G6PYF4-F1
#
_entry.id   AF-A0A1G6PYF4-F1
#
_cell.length_a   1.000
_cell.length_b   1.000
_cell.length_c   1.000
_cell.angle_alpha   90.00
_cell.angle_beta   90.00
_cell.angle_gamma   90.00
#
_symmetry.space_group_name_H-M   'P 1'
#
loop_
_entity.id
_entity.type
_entity.pdbx_description
1 polymer ?
#
loop_
_entity_poly.entity_id
_entity_poly.type
_entity_poly.pdbx_seq_one_letter_code
_entity_poly.pdbx_strand_id
1 'polypeptide(L)'
;MPEFYYQIKGRRPPEYEGDSPWAWPPVFSGLVTAPDRKAAKAQIDEEYGRTFPQRVLAKDLEQHAYLLRIEEVDPSNDYILRRFRESSCRECGSTFRLIDKYNDFHADYRGADYCSYRCSVDGKAREVQEFRLTNEGKLPPVIYQIRQKSSGMAYVGQTTQPFTLRWWQHLTVPTGCKFHKAIHASHPTDWEYSILEVIVIPDDCKDRAAYITQRESHWIAALNSIEQGFNTARPAGFNPSTNDLFSAAPAADEMSAQVGEPV
;
A
#
# COMPACT_ATOMS: atom_id res chain seq x y z
N MET A 1 5.36 37.70 -1.30
CA MET A 1 4.09 38.17 -0.69
C MET A 1 3.54 37.03 0.16
N PRO A 2 2.99 37.30 1.35
CA PRO A 2 2.44 36.26 2.20
C PRO A 2 1.20 35.61 1.57
N GLU A 3 0.98 34.34 1.90
CA GLU A 3 -0.20 33.57 1.52
C GLU A 3 -1.16 33.50 2.70
N PHE A 4 -2.45 33.71 2.44
CA PHE A 4 -3.50 33.66 3.44
C PHE A 4 -4.45 32.49 3.13
N TYR A 5 -4.59 31.59 4.09
CA TYR A 5 -5.58 30.53 4.05
C TYR A 5 -6.90 31.07 4.61
N TYR A 6 -7.98 30.92 3.84
CA TYR A 6 -9.29 31.35 4.26
C TYR A 6 -10.28 30.18 4.33
N GLN A 7 -11.22 30.28 5.27
CA GLN A 7 -12.34 29.35 5.43
C GLN A 7 -13.64 30.14 5.51
N ILE A 8 -14.59 29.80 4.65
CA ILE A 8 -15.96 30.30 4.73
C ILE A 8 -16.78 29.23 5.45
N LYS A 9 -17.19 29.52 6.68
CA LYS A 9 -18.04 28.64 7.48
C LYS A 9 -19.48 29.06 7.32
N GLY A 10 -20.36 28.10 7.03
CA GLY A 10 -21.81 28.31 7.03
C GLY A 10 -22.34 28.29 8.47
N ARG A 11 -23.49 28.92 8.69
CA ARG A 11 -24.22 28.77 9.96
C ARG A 11 -24.75 27.34 10.08
N ARG A 12 -24.60 26.74 11.26
CA ARG A 12 -25.16 25.41 11.56
C ARG A 12 -26.67 25.55 11.89
N PRO A 13 -27.55 24.63 11.43
CA PRO A 13 -28.93 24.62 11.86
C PRO A 13 -29.02 24.35 13.37
N PRO A 14 -29.99 24.97 14.08
CA PRO A 14 -30.12 24.84 15.54
C PRO A 14 -30.42 23.41 16.02
N GLU A 15 -30.86 22.54 15.11
CA GLU A 15 -31.20 21.13 15.37
C GLU A 15 -29.96 20.24 15.59
N TYR A 16 -28.75 20.72 15.29
CA TYR A 16 -27.52 19.94 15.43
C TYR A 16 -26.71 20.36 16.67
N GLU A 17 -26.53 19.43 17.61
CA GLU A 17 -25.74 19.65 18.83
C GLU A 17 -24.25 19.97 18.54
N GLY A 18 -23.67 20.90 19.29
CA GLY A 18 -22.23 21.19 19.32
C GLY A 18 -21.88 22.59 19.85
N ASP A 19 -20.63 22.76 20.28
CA ASP A 19 -20.16 23.96 20.98
C ASP A 19 -20.02 25.21 20.10
N SER A 20 -20.10 25.06 18.76
CA SER A 20 -19.94 26.18 17.81
C SER A 20 -21.18 26.37 16.95
N PRO A 21 -21.69 27.61 16.80
CA PRO A 21 -22.81 27.92 15.91
C PRO A 21 -22.42 27.86 14.41
N TRP A 22 -21.15 27.61 14.10
CA TRP A 22 -20.61 27.55 12.76
C TRP A 22 -20.35 26.10 12.34
N ALA A 23 -20.76 25.77 11.12
CA ALA A 23 -20.63 24.44 10.56
C ALA A 23 -19.16 24.02 10.41
N TRP A 24 -18.92 22.74 10.70
CA TRP A 24 -17.72 22.01 10.35
C TRP A 24 -18.14 20.73 9.62
N PRO A 25 -17.58 20.41 8.43
CA PRO A 25 -16.53 21.14 7.70
C PRO A 25 -16.97 22.52 7.17
N PRO A 26 -16.02 23.41 6.81
CA PRO A 26 -16.34 24.70 6.18
C PRO A 26 -17.03 24.48 4.83
N VAL A 27 -17.81 25.48 4.40
CA VAL A 27 -18.49 25.47 3.09
C VAL A 27 -17.49 25.63 1.96
N PHE A 28 -16.49 26.49 2.16
CA PHE A 28 -15.42 26.69 1.20
C PHE A 28 -14.11 26.97 1.92
N SER A 29 -13.01 26.61 1.30
CA SER A 29 -11.66 26.95 1.76
C SER A 29 -10.76 27.28 0.58
N GLY A 30 -9.92 28.29 0.73
CA GLY A 30 -9.05 28.75 -0.36
C GLY A 30 -7.75 29.34 0.14
N LEU A 31 -6.87 29.67 -0.80
CA LEU A 31 -5.60 30.35 -0.55
C LEU A 31 -5.55 31.60 -1.43
N VAL A 32 -5.12 32.71 -0.85
CA VAL A 32 -5.00 33.99 -1.55
C VAL A 32 -3.67 34.65 -1.23
N THR A 33 -3.02 35.26 -2.22
CA THR A 33 -1.76 35.98 -2.05
C THR A 33 -2.03 37.47 -1.96
N ALA A 34 -1.73 38.07 -0.81
CA ALA A 34 -2.03 39.48 -0.54
C ALA A 34 -0.93 40.12 0.31
N PRO A 35 -0.79 41.47 0.34
CA PRO A 35 0.21 42.11 1.20
C PRO A 35 -0.17 42.05 2.69
N ASP A 36 -1.46 42.11 3.00
CA ASP A 36 -1.96 42.12 4.37
C ASP A 36 -3.34 41.44 4.48
N ARG A 37 -3.77 41.16 5.71
CA ARG A 37 -5.05 40.49 5.99
C ARG A 37 -6.26 41.30 5.50
N LYS A 38 -6.17 42.63 5.42
CA LYS A 38 -7.27 43.47 4.91
C LYS A 38 -7.37 43.37 3.39
N ALA A 39 -6.25 43.42 2.67
CA ALA A 39 -6.26 43.18 1.23
C ALA A 39 -6.72 41.76 0.89
N ALA A 40 -6.30 40.75 1.66
CA ALA A 40 -6.80 39.37 1.51
C ALA A 40 -8.34 39.31 1.63
N LYS A 41 -8.90 39.97 2.65
CA LYS A 41 -10.35 40.06 2.83
C LYS A 41 -11.04 40.76 1.65
N ALA A 42 -10.49 41.89 1.19
CA ALA A 42 -11.07 42.63 0.06
C ALA A 42 -11.12 41.79 -1.22
N GLN A 43 -10.04 41.05 -1.52
CA GLN A 43 -10.00 40.13 -2.65
C GLN A 43 -11.03 39.00 -2.52
N ILE A 44 -11.19 38.41 -1.32
CA ILE A 44 -12.20 37.37 -1.08
C ILE A 44 -13.61 37.97 -1.24
N ASP A 45 -13.90 39.14 -0.67
CA ASP A 45 -15.23 39.75 -0.79
C ASP A 45 -15.59 40.06 -2.26
N GLU A 46 -14.60 40.48 -3.05
CA GLU A 46 -14.73 40.73 -4.50
C GLU A 46 -14.97 39.44 -5.29
N GLU A 47 -14.16 38.39 -5.05
CA GLU A 47 -14.25 37.08 -5.72
C GLU A 47 -15.66 36.46 -5.58
N TYR A 48 -16.26 36.57 -4.39
CA TYR A 48 -17.59 36.02 -4.12
C TYR A 48 -18.73 37.03 -4.28
N GLY A 49 -18.44 38.28 -4.62
CA GLY A 49 -19.43 39.36 -4.76
C GLY A 49 -20.24 39.65 -3.48
N ARG A 50 -19.66 39.40 -2.29
CA ARG A 50 -20.35 39.58 -1.00
C ARG A 50 -19.37 39.88 0.12
N THR A 51 -19.81 40.69 1.08
CA THR A 51 -19.02 41.00 2.28
C THR A 51 -19.21 39.93 3.34
N PHE A 52 -18.12 39.27 3.76
CA PHE A 52 -18.18 38.32 4.87
C PHE A 52 -17.75 38.94 6.21
N PRO A 53 -18.49 38.68 7.32
CA PRO A 53 -18.06 39.09 8.65
C PRO A 53 -16.94 38.16 9.16
N GLN A 54 -15.95 38.73 9.85
CA GLN A 54 -14.87 37.96 10.51
C GLN A 54 -15.17 37.62 11.97
N ARG A 55 -16.09 38.37 12.58
CA ARG A 55 -16.56 38.17 13.95
C ARG A 55 -18.05 38.47 13.98
N VAL A 56 -18.81 37.56 14.56
CA VAL A 56 -20.27 37.70 14.74
C VAL A 56 -20.55 37.45 16.22
N LEU A 57 -21.28 38.35 16.85
CA LEU A 57 -21.71 38.19 18.24
C LEU A 57 -22.88 37.22 18.31
N ALA A 58 -23.07 36.55 19.45
CA ALA A 58 -24.15 35.58 19.63
C ALA A 58 -25.55 36.17 19.33
N LYS A 59 -25.74 37.47 19.61
CA LYS A 59 -26.99 38.20 19.36
C LYS A 59 -27.30 38.40 17.88
N ASP A 60 -26.29 38.40 17.02
CA ASP A 60 -26.40 38.72 15.59
C ASP A 60 -26.25 37.46 14.70
N LEU A 61 -26.21 36.27 15.30
CA LEU A 61 -26.07 34.99 14.59
C LEU A 61 -27.21 34.74 13.59
N GLU A 62 -28.42 35.24 13.89
CA GLU A 62 -29.56 35.07 13.01
C GLU A 62 -29.44 35.89 11.72
N GLN A 63 -28.71 37.02 11.77
CA GLN A 63 -28.54 37.97 10.67
C GLN A 63 -27.42 37.58 9.71
N HIS A 64 -26.51 36.69 10.12
CA HIS A 64 -25.36 36.28 9.32
C HIS A 64 -25.39 34.79 8.98
N ALA A 65 -25.44 34.47 7.68
CA ALA A 65 -25.40 33.09 7.20
C ALA A 65 -23.98 32.49 7.13
N TYR A 66 -22.94 33.33 7.11
CA TYR A 66 -21.56 32.92 6.91
C TYR A 66 -20.58 33.66 7.83
N LEU A 67 -19.47 33.01 8.12
CA LEU A 67 -18.32 33.58 8.84
C LEU A 67 -17.04 33.32 8.05
N LEU A 68 -16.22 34.35 7.88
CA LEU A 68 -14.92 34.26 7.23
C LEU A 68 -13.78 34.20 8.27
N ARG A 69 -13.00 33.12 8.22
CA ARG A 69 -11.73 33.00 8.95
C ARG A 69 -10.58 33.18 7.95
N ILE A 70 -9.61 34.01 8.29
CA ILE A 70 -8.40 34.22 7.47
C ILE A 70 -7.19 34.08 8.40
N GLU A 71 -6.24 33.25 8.00
CA GLU A 71 -4.98 33.01 8.72
C GLU A 71 -3.82 33.10 7.74
N GLU A 72 -2.75 33.77 8.15
CA GLU A 72 -1.50 33.77 7.38
C GLU A 72 -0.88 32.37 7.45
N VAL A 73 -0.44 31.85 6.30
CA VAL A 73 0.16 30.53 6.21
C VAL A 73 1.66 30.67 6.31
N ASP A 74 2.24 30.00 7.29
CA ASP A 74 3.69 29.82 7.36
C ASP A 74 4.14 29.00 6.12
N PRO A 75 5.13 29.46 5.34
CA PRO A 75 5.66 28.72 4.19
C PRO A 75 6.15 27.29 4.51
N SER A 76 6.50 27.02 5.76
CA SER A 76 6.90 25.69 6.24
C SER A 76 5.72 24.77 6.59
N ASN A 77 4.49 25.30 6.61
CA ASN A 77 3.29 24.53 6.94
C ASN A 77 2.82 23.65 5.77
N ASP A 78 3.54 22.55 5.57
CA ASP A 78 3.27 21.60 4.48
C ASP A 78 1.86 20.99 4.57
N TYR A 79 1.29 20.87 5.76
CA TYR A 79 -0.03 20.28 5.96
C TYR A 79 -1.15 21.07 5.25
N ILE A 80 -1.11 22.41 5.33
CA ILE A 80 -2.07 23.26 4.62
C ILE A 80 -1.71 23.34 3.15
N LEU A 81 -0.44 23.63 2.85
CA LEU A 81 0.04 23.87 1.48
C LEU A 81 -0.15 22.65 0.58
N ARG A 82 0.01 21.42 1.09
CA ARG A 82 -0.21 20.18 0.34
C ARG A 82 -1.64 20.08 -0.23
N ARG A 83 -2.63 20.73 0.38
CA ARG A 83 -4.01 20.71 -0.13
C ARG A 83 -4.17 21.47 -1.45
N PHE A 84 -3.31 22.45 -1.68
CA PHE A 84 -3.33 23.35 -2.84
C PHE A 84 -2.36 22.92 -3.94
N ARG A 85 -1.41 22.03 -3.64
CA ARG A 85 -0.49 21.47 -4.63
C ARG A 85 -1.20 20.46 -5.54
N GLU A 86 -0.77 20.42 -6.79
CA GLU A 86 -1.20 19.39 -7.72
C GLU A 86 -0.68 18.02 -7.26
N SER A 87 -1.57 17.04 -7.22
CA SER A 87 -1.28 15.65 -6.92
C SER A 87 -1.78 14.78 -8.08
N SER A 88 -1.04 13.72 -8.39
CA SER A 88 -1.45 12.75 -9.40
C SER A 88 -2.22 11.60 -8.75
N CYS A 89 -3.29 11.16 -9.40
CA CYS A 89 -4.03 9.98 -8.97
C CYS A 89 -3.15 8.73 -9.14
N ARG A 90 -3.04 7.93 -8.07
CA ARG A 90 -2.27 6.68 -8.09
C ARG A 90 -2.81 5.61 -9.04
N GLU A 91 -4.07 5.73 -9.44
CA GLU A 91 -4.75 4.77 -10.32
C GLU A 91 -4.70 5.19 -11.80
N CYS A 92 -5.23 6.38 -12.13
CA CYS A 92 -5.37 6.82 -13.52
C CYS A 92 -4.37 7.91 -13.95
N GLY A 93 -3.53 8.41 -13.05
CA GLY A 93 -2.53 9.44 -13.34
C GLY A 93 -3.07 10.86 -13.52
N SER A 94 -4.39 11.09 -13.46
CA SER A 94 -4.98 12.43 -13.58
C SER A 94 -4.47 13.36 -12.48
N THR A 95 -4.17 14.62 -12.82
CA THR A 95 -3.82 15.65 -11.84
C THR A 95 -5.06 16.25 -11.19
N PHE A 96 -5.00 16.49 -9.88
CA PHE A 96 -6.04 17.17 -9.13
C PHE A 96 -5.44 17.89 -7.92
N ARG A 97 -6.14 18.90 -7.38
CA ARG A 97 -5.80 19.49 -6.09
C ARG A 97 -6.80 18.99 -5.06
N LEU A 98 -6.31 18.67 -3.86
CA LEU A 98 -7.16 18.13 -2.80
C LEU A 98 -8.21 19.17 -2.34
N ILE A 99 -7.87 20.46 -2.39
CA ILE A 99 -8.79 21.53 -2.02
C ILE A 99 -10.03 21.59 -2.92
N ASP A 100 -9.88 21.34 -4.22
CA ASP A 100 -11.00 21.38 -5.17
C ASP A 100 -12.06 20.34 -4.79
N LYS A 101 -11.61 19.17 -4.33
CA LYS A 101 -12.47 18.07 -3.86
C LYS A 101 -13.17 18.38 -2.53
N TYR A 102 -12.56 19.20 -1.68
CA TYR A 102 -13.18 19.64 -0.43
C TYR A 102 -14.24 20.71 -0.66
N ASN A 103 -14.03 21.57 -1.66
CA ASN A 103 -14.94 22.63 -2.04
C ASN A 103 -16.09 22.14 -2.93
N ASP A 104 -15.93 21.03 -3.64
CA ASP A 104 -16.99 20.41 -4.42
C ASP A 104 -17.96 19.62 -3.53
N PHE A 105 -19.21 20.06 -3.50
CA PHE A 105 -20.29 19.39 -2.78
C PHE A 105 -20.65 18.04 -3.43
N HIS A 106 -20.42 17.90 -4.73
CA HIS A 106 -20.70 16.70 -5.51
C HIS A 106 -19.51 15.75 -5.63
N ALA A 107 -18.37 16.08 -5.02
CA ALA A 107 -17.22 15.17 -4.99
C ALA A 107 -17.58 13.86 -4.28
N ASP A 108 -17.50 12.77 -5.04
CA ASP A 108 -17.77 11.41 -4.58
C ASP A 108 -16.67 10.86 -3.65
N TYR A 109 -15.49 11.49 -3.65
CA TYR A 109 -14.34 11.09 -2.88
C TYR A 109 -13.49 12.28 -2.46
N ARG A 110 -13.01 12.28 -1.21
CA ARG A 110 -12.25 13.40 -0.61
C ARG A 110 -10.86 13.01 -0.09
N GLY A 111 -10.36 11.82 -0.43
CA GLY A 111 -9.00 11.39 -0.03
C GLY A 111 -7.89 12.05 -0.86
N ALA A 112 -6.65 11.99 -0.36
CA ALA A 112 -5.50 12.64 -0.99
C ALA A 112 -4.88 11.88 -2.17
N ASP A 113 -5.14 10.58 -2.29
CA ASP A 113 -4.36 9.70 -3.20
C ASP A 113 -5.05 9.41 -4.55
N TYR A 114 -6.36 9.60 -4.62
CA TYR A 114 -7.17 9.23 -5.77
C TYR A 114 -8.09 10.37 -6.20
N CYS A 115 -8.36 10.49 -7.51
CA CYS A 115 -9.21 11.56 -8.03
C CYS A 115 -10.70 11.32 -7.77
N SER A 116 -11.16 10.06 -7.75
CA SER A 116 -12.57 9.67 -7.61
C SER A 116 -12.74 8.45 -6.70
N TYR A 117 -13.98 8.15 -6.29
CA TYR A 117 -14.29 6.98 -5.48
C TYR A 117 -13.95 5.69 -6.23
N ARG A 118 -14.29 5.63 -7.53
CA ARG A 118 -13.96 4.49 -8.40
C ARG A 118 -12.46 4.21 -8.41
N CYS A 119 -11.64 5.23 -8.68
CA CYS A 119 -10.18 5.08 -8.68
C CYS A 119 -9.64 4.66 -7.31
N SER A 120 -10.24 5.11 -6.21
CA SER A 120 -9.88 4.64 -4.86
C SER A 120 -10.20 3.17 -4.65
N VAL A 121 -11.34 2.69 -5.15
CA VAL A 121 -11.72 1.27 -5.04
C VAL A 121 -10.81 0.41 -5.92
N ASP A 122 -10.64 0.77 -7.18
CA ASP A 122 -9.82 0.03 -8.14
C ASP A 122 -8.35 0.02 -7.75
N GLY A 123 -7.81 1.16 -7.32
CA GLY A 123 -6.43 1.29 -6.87
C GLY A 123 -6.15 0.48 -5.62
N LYS A 124 -7.06 0.48 -4.63
CA LYS A 124 -6.92 -0.38 -3.44
C LYS A 124 -7.05 -1.85 -3.79
N ALA A 125 -7.96 -2.22 -4.67
CA ALA A 125 -8.07 -3.60 -5.14
C ALA A 125 -6.79 -4.05 -5.84
N ARG A 126 -6.17 -3.17 -6.64
CA ARG A 126 -4.86 -3.40 -7.25
C ARG A 126 -3.74 -3.46 -6.21
N GLU A 127 -3.67 -2.56 -5.23
CA GLU A 127 -2.67 -2.62 -4.15
C GLU A 127 -2.75 -3.95 -3.39
N VAL A 128 -3.97 -4.46 -3.15
CA VAL A 128 -4.20 -5.77 -2.54
C VAL A 128 -3.79 -6.90 -3.48
N GLN A 129 -4.14 -6.84 -4.78
CA GLN A 129 -3.76 -7.85 -5.77
C GLN A 129 -2.26 -7.89 -6.08
N GLU A 130 -1.61 -6.72 -6.07
CA GLU A 130 -0.17 -6.56 -6.23
C GLU A 130 0.57 -6.81 -4.91
N PHE A 131 -0.16 -6.93 -3.79
CA PHE A 131 0.36 -7.29 -2.48
C PHE A 131 1.58 -6.47 -2.05
N ARG A 132 1.60 -5.17 -2.37
CA ARG A 132 2.66 -4.24 -1.96
C ARG A 132 2.61 -4.01 -0.45
N LEU A 133 3.15 -4.96 0.31
CA LEU A 133 3.22 -4.91 1.75
C LEU A 133 4.28 -3.89 2.18
N THR A 134 4.02 -3.18 3.28
CA THR A 134 4.94 -2.21 3.93
C THR A 134 6.32 -2.78 4.33
N ASN A 135 6.53 -4.08 4.15
CA ASN A 135 7.75 -4.83 4.47
C ASN A 135 8.36 -5.56 3.26
N GLU A 136 7.96 -5.22 2.02
CA GLU A 136 8.65 -5.74 0.82
C GLU A 136 10.16 -5.54 0.93
N GLY A 137 10.92 -6.64 0.79
CA GLY A 137 12.38 -6.66 0.84
C GLY A 137 13.02 -6.68 2.24
N LYS A 138 12.24 -6.65 3.34
CA LYS A 138 12.78 -6.74 4.71
C LYS A 138 12.93 -8.17 5.24
N LEU A 139 12.16 -9.10 4.68
CA LEU A 139 12.24 -10.51 5.07
C LEU A 139 13.30 -11.23 4.23
N PRO A 140 13.99 -12.23 4.80
CA PRO A 140 14.91 -13.04 4.03
C PRO A 140 14.14 -13.76 2.91
N PRO A 141 14.71 -13.86 1.70
CA PRO A 141 14.11 -14.67 0.64
C PRO A 141 14.02 -16.13 1.09
N VAL A 142 12.99 -16.84 0.64
CA VAL A 142 12.81 -18.25 0.97
C VAL A 142 12.51 -19.07 -0.28
N ILE A 143 12.98 -20.32 -0.27
CA ILE A 143 12.51 -21.38 -1.16
C ILE A 143 11.47 -22.19 -0.41
N TYR A 144 10.29 -22.35 -1.01
CA TYR A 144 9.18 -23.11 -0.44
C TYR A 144 8.79 -24.28 -1.33
N GLN A 145 8.08 -25.22 -0.73
CA GLN A 145 7.45 -26.34 -1.39
C GLN A 145 5.95 -26.34 -1.10
N ILE A 146 5.17 -26.69 -2.13
CA ILE A 146 3.75 -27.01 -2.02
C ILE A 146 3.56 -28.43 -2.56
N ARG A 147 3.29 -29.38 -1.67
CA ARG A 147 3.19 -30.81 -2.00
C ARG A 147 1.75 -31.28 -1.93
N GLN A 148 1.32 -32.04 -2.92
CA GLN A 148 0.03 -32.72 -2.87
C GLN A 148 0.19 -34.05 -2.12
N LYS A 149 -0.62 -34.30 -1.09
CA LYS A 149 -0.56 -35.52 -0.27
C LYS A 149 -0.94 -36.75 -1.08
N SER A 150 -2.01 -36.66 -1.86
CA SER A 150 -2.54 -37.79 -2.64
C SER A 150 -1.58 -38.32 -3.71
N SER A 151 -0.89 -37.45 -4.45
CA SER A 151 0.01 -37.84 -5.54
C SER A 151 1.49 -37.83 -5.14
N GLY A 152 1.83 -37.19 -4.02
CA GLY A 152 3.21 -36.94 -3.61
C GLY A 152 3.95 -35.89 -4.43
N MET A 153 3.33 -35.39 -5.52
CA MET A 153 3.92 -34.40 -6.42
C MET A 153 4.12 -33.04 -5.73
N ALA A 154 5.19 -32.34 -6.10
CA ALA A 154 5.54 -31.07 -5.48
C ALA A 154 5.72 -29.92 -6.49
N TYR A 155 5.37 -28.72 -6.05
CA TYR A 155 5.75 -27.45 -6.66
C TYR A 155 6.82 -26.80 -5.78
N VAL A 156 7.90 -26.33 -6.39
CA VAL A 156 8.95 -25.55 -5.73
C VAL A 156 8.87 -24.13 -6.26
N GLY A 157 8.96 -23.15 -5.37
CA GLY A 157 9.00 -21.74 -5.75
C GLY A 157 9.85 -20.91 -4.82
N GLN A 158 10.25 -19.72 -5.29
CA GLN A 158 10.91 -18.70 -4.47
C GLN A 158 10.00 -17.51 -4.13
N THR A 159 10.28 -16.81 -3.04
CA THR A 159 9.63 -15.54 -2.69
C THR A 159 10.51 -14.65 -1.82
N THR A 160 10.42 -13.33 -2.06
CA THR A 160 10.94 -12.27 -1.18
C THR A 160 9.83 -11.60 -0.35
N GLN A 161 8.57 -11.92 -0.63
CA GLN A 161 7.40 -11.57 0.18
C GLN A 161 7.22 -12.59 1.32
N PRO A 162 6.44 -12.29 2.39
CA PRO A 162 6.06 -13.29 3.39
C PRO A 162 5.53 -14.56 2.72
N PHE A 163 6.10 -15.71 3.07
CA PHE A 163 5.79 -16.98 2.38
C PHE A 163 4.33 -17.40 2.51
N THR A 164 3.70 -17.13 3.66
CA THR A 164 2.26 -17.38 3.86
C THR A 164 1.41 -16.62 2.86
N LEU A 165 1.82 -15.39 2.52
CA LEU A 165 1.13 -14.60 1.52
C LEU A 165 1.35 -15.16 0.11
N ARG A 166 2.58 -15.58 -0.21
CA ARG A 166 2.84 -16.22 -1.50
C ARG A 166 2.02 -17.50 -1.68
N TRP A 167 1.84 -18.29 -0.62
CA TRP A 167 0.97 -19.46 -0.64
C TRP A 167 -0.50 -19.09 -0.86
N TRP A 168 -0.98 -18.05 -0.18
CA TRP A 168 -2.34 -17.54 -0.38
C TRP A 168 -2.60 -17.07 -1.82
N GLN A 169 -1.63 -16.40 -2.44
CA GLN A 169 -1.70 -16.00 -3.85
C GLN A 169 -1.90 -17.20 -4.77
N HIS A 170 -1.22 -18.32 -4.52
CA HIS A 170 -1.41 -19.54 -5.30
C HIS A 170 -2.82 -20.15 -5.17
N LEU A 171 -3.50 -19.91 -4.06
CA LEU A 171 -4.87 -20.38 -3.81
C LEU A 171 -5.96 -19.46 -4.36
N THR A 172 -5.64 -18.19 -4.63
CA THR A 172 -6.64 -17.17 -4.97
C THR A 172 -6.49 -16.59 -6.37
N VAL A 173 -5.28 -16.66 -6.94
CA VAL A 173 -4.96 -16.09 -8.25
C VAL A 173 -4.56 -17.24 -9.19
N PRO A 174 -5.52 -17.85 -9.91
CA PRO A 174 -5.21 -18.94 -10.82
C PRO A 174 -4.42 -18.43 -12.03
N THR A 175 -3.39 -19.17 -12.42
CA THR A 175 -2.82 -19.08 -13.77
C THR A 175 -3.10 -20.37 -14.55
N GLY A 176 -2.86 -20.37 -15.86
CA GLY A 176 -3.10 -21.56 -16.71
C GLY A 176 -2.11 -22.71 -16.53
N CYS A 177 -1.19 -22.65 -15.56
CA CYS A 177 -0.13 -23.64 -15.38
C CYS A 177 -0.63 -24.94 -14.75
N LYS A 178 0.14 -26.03 -14.89
CA LYS A 178 -0.24 -27.36 -14.36
C LYS A 178 -0.45 -27.35 -12.84
N PHE A 179 0.35 -26.56 -12.12
CA PHE A 179 0.22 -26.40 -10.67
C PHE A 179 -1.14 -25.80 -10.28
N HIS A 180 -1.49 -24.65 -10.87
CA HIS A 180 -2.75 -23.97 -10.56
C HIS A 180 -3.96 -24.80 -10.96
N LYS A 181 -3.92 -25.49 -12.10
CA LYS A 181 -4.97 -26.44 -12.46
C LYS A 181 -5.15 -27.52 -11.40
N ALA A 182 -4.07 -28.07 -10.85
CA ALA A 182 -4.14 -29.11 -9.82
C ALA A 182 -4.66 -28.56 -8.48
N ILE A 183 -4.12 -27.45 -7.98
CA ILE A 183 -4.47 -26.91 -6.66
C ILE A 183 -5.92 -26.42 -6.58
N HIS A 184 -6.48 -25.95 -7.69
CA HIS A 184 -7.89 -25.53 -7.75
C HIS A 184 -8.85 -26.68 -8.07
N ALA A 185 -8.36 -27.83 -8.53
CA ALA A 185 -9.18 -29.01 -8.82
C ALA A 185 -9.29 -30.00 -7.64
N SER A 186 -8.42 -29.88 -6.64
CA SER A 186 -8.42 -30.74 -5.45
C SER A 186 -8.81 -29.98 -4.18
N HIS A 187 -9.09 -30.72 -3.10
CA HIS A 187 -9.48 -30.12 -1.83
C HIS A 187 -8.29 -29.40 -1.17
N PRO A 188 -8.47 -28.20 -0.56
CA PRO A 188 -7.36 -27.45 0.05
C PRO A 188 -6.56 -28.22 1.10
N THR A 189 -7.17 -29.20 1.78
CA THR A 189 -6.51 -30.01 2.81
C THR A 189 -5.62 -31.14 2.26
N ASP A 190 -5.68 -31.39 0.95
CA ASP A 190 -4.79 -32.33 0.23
C ASP A 190 -3.40 -31.73 -0.02
N TRP A 191 -3.14 -30.50 0.44
CA TRP A 191 -1.88 -29.80 0.21
C TRP A 191 -1.10 -29.57 1.50
N GLU A 192 0.21 -29.75 1.41
CA GLU A 192 1.20 -29.45 2.45
C GLU A 192 2.08 -28.30 2.00
N TYR A 193 2.32 -27.37 2.91
CA TYR A 193 3.12 -26.17 2.67
C TYR A 193 4.33 -26.21 3.59
N SER A 194 5.53 -26.10 3.02
CA SER A 194 6.78 -26.15 3.79
C SER A 194 7.80 -25.17 3.24
N ILE A 195 8.70 -24.73 4.10
CA ILE A 195 9.90 -23.98 3.71
C ILE A 195 11.04 -24.97 3.56
N LEU A 196 11.67 -24.97 2.39
CA LEU A 196 12.85 -25.79 2.11
C LEU A 196 14.13 -25.09 2.56
N GLU A 197 14.19 -23.77 2.34
CA GLU A 197 15.38 -22.98 2.63
C GLU A 197 15.01 -21.53 2.94
N VAL A 198 15.62 -20.98 4.00
CA VAL A 198 15.68 -19.53 4.23
C VAL A 198 17.03 -19.06 3.70
N ILE A 199 17.03 -18.26 2.64
CA ILE A 199 18.25 -17.88 1.93
C ILE A 199 18.98 -16.80 2.72
N VAL A 200 20.20 -17.11 3.14
CA VAL A 200 21.17 -16.13 3.62
C VAL A 200 21.99 -15.66 2.42
N ILE A 201 21.87 -14.38 2.06
CA ILE A 201 22.61 -13.81 0.94
C ILE A 201 24.02 -13.44 1.44
N PRO A 202 25.09 -13.95 0.79
CA PRO A 202 26.46 -13.55 1.12
C PRO A 202 26.69 -12.04 0.92
N ASP A 203 27.48 -11.42 1.79
CA ASP A 203 27.76 -9.98 1.75
C ASP A 203 28.46 -9.52 0.46
N ASP A 204 29.18 -10.43 -0.20
CA ASP A 204 29.91 -10.21 -1.45
C ASP A 204 29.07 -10.53 -2.72
N CYS A 205 27.79 -10.87 -2.55
CA CYS A 205 26.90 -11.21 -3.66
C CYS A 205 26.51 -9.99 -4.50
N LYS A 206 27.06 -9.91 -5.72
CA LYS A 206 26.78 -8.82 -6.67
C LYS A 206 25.37 -8.85 -7.27
N ASP A 207 24.81 -10.05 -7.44
CA ASP A 207 23.47 -10.25 -8.01
C ASP A 207 22.61 -11.16 -7.12
N ARG A 208 21.84 -10.50 -6.26
CA ARG A 208 20.91 -11.16 -5.33
C ARG A 208 19.85 -11.97 -6.06
N ALA A 209 19.33 -11.48 -7.18
CA ALA A 209 18.24 -12.13 -7.90
C ALA A 209 18.72 -13.41 -8.57
N ALA A 210 19.90 -13.37 -9.19
CA ALA A 210 20.54 -14.55 -9.77
C ALA A 210 20.84 -15.61 -8.71
N TYR A 211 21.33 -15.21 -7.53
CA TYR A 211 21.61 -16.14 -6.43
C TYR A 211 20.35 -16.87 -5.94
N ILE A 212 19.25 -16.15 -5.70
CA ILE A 212 17.98 -16.76 -5.27
C ILE A 212 17.48 -17.73 -6.36
N THR A 213 17.54 -17.32 -7.63
CA THR A 213 17.15 -18.13 -8.79
C THR A 213 17.98 -19.42 -8.91
N GLN A 214 19.27 -19.36 -8.56
CA GLN A 214 20.14 -20.53 -8.50
C GLN A 214 19.73 -21.49 -7.39
N ARG A 215 19.39 -20.98 -6.20
CA ARG A 215 18.89 -21.80 -5.08
C ARG A 215 17.56 -22.48 -5.42
N GLU A 216 16.63 -21.76 -6.07
CA GLU A 216 15.38 -22.35 -6.57
C GLU A 216 15.66 -23.49 -7.56
N SER A 217 16.58 -23.26 -8.51
CA SER A 217 16.97 -24.26 -9.51
C SER A 217 17.56 -25.53 -8.88
N HIS A 218 18.36 -25.38 -7.82
CA HIS A 218 18.91 -26.50 -7.05
C HIS A 218 17.79 -27.38 -6.46
N TRP A 219 16.80 -26.78 -5.80
CA TRP A 219 15.68 -27.53 -5.20
C TRP A 219 14.73 -28.15 -6.21
N ILE A 220 14.47 -27.46 -7.34
CA ILE A 220 13.71 -28.04 -8.45
C ILE A 220 14.38 -29.31 -8.96
N ALA A 221 15.70 -29.30 -9.10
CA ALA A 221 16.47 -30.46 -9.53
C ALA A 221 16.49 -31.56 -8.46
N ALA A 222 16.76 -31.20 -7.20
CA ALA A 222 16.83 -32.14 -6.07
C ALA A 222 15.51 -32.90 -5.85
N LEU A 223 14.37 -32.26 -6.10
CA LEU A 223 13.04 -32.84 -5.93
C LEU A 223 12.42 -33.37 -7.23
N ASN A 224 13.17 -33.32 -8.34
CA ASN A 224 12.69 -33.62 -9.70
C ASN A 224 11.29 -33.04 -10.00
N SER A 225 11.04 -31.80 -9.56
CA SER A 225 9.68 -31.24 -9.55
C SER A 225 9.18 -30.81 -10.93
N ILE A 226 10.00 -30.96 -11.98
CA ILE A 226 9.60 -30.75 -13.37
C ILE A 226 8.96 -32.01 -13.95
N GLU A 227 9.67 -33.14 -13.90
CA GLU A 227 9.22 -34.41 -14.49
C GLU A 227 8.21 -35.11 -13.58
N GLN A 228 8.46 -35.11 -12.26
CA GLN A 228 7.66 -35.81 -11.25
C GLN A 228 6.84 -34.84 -10.38
N GLY A 229 6.75 -33.56 -10.77
CA GLY A 229 6.07 -32.53 -10.00
C GLY A 229 5.29 -31.52 -10.83
N PHE A 230 5.08 -30.34 -10.24
CA PHE A 230 4.25 -29.28 -10.77
C PHE A 230 5.01 -28.08 -11.37
N ASN A 231 6.34 -28.05 -11.33
CA ASN A 231 7.13 -27.05 -12.04
C ASN A 231 7.11 -27.31 -13.56
N THR A 232 6.94 -26.27 -14.38
CA THR A 232 6.87 -26.41 -15.85
C THR A 232 8.21 -26.24 -16.56
N ALA A 233 9.14 -25.49 -15.97
CA ALA A 233 10.47 -25.25 -16.51
C ALA A 233 11.42 -24.86 -15.37
N ARG A 234 12.72 -24.90 -15.66
CA ARG A 234 13.72 -24.27 -14.78
C ARG A 234 13.64 -22.75 -14.93
N PRO A 235 13.97 -21.99 -13.87
CA PRO A 235 14.10 -20.54 -13.96
C PRO A 235 15.10 -20.12 -15.04
N ALA A 236 14.83 -19.02 -15.74
CA ALA A 236 15.71 -18.50 -16.78
C ALA A 236 17.04 -17.99 -16.17
N GLY A 237 18.18 -18.35 -16.77
CA GLY A 237 19.52 -17.94 -16.31
C GLY A 237 20.41 -19.06 -15.75
N PHE A 238 19.93 -20.31 -15.72
CA PHE A 238 20.74 -21.45 -15.30
C PHE A 238 21.78 -21.83 -16.38
N ASN A 239 23.07 -21.56 -16.12
CA ASN A 239 24.19 -22.14 -16.86
C ASN A 239 24.75 -23.35 -16.07
N PRO A 240 24.65 -24.59 -16.61
CA PRO A 240 25.16 -25.80 -15.94
C PRO A 240 26.70 -25.87 -15.86
N SER A 241 27.42 -24.90 -16.42
CA SER A 241 28.89 -24.88 -16.51
C SER A 241 29.61 -24.26 -15.32
N THR A 242 28.92 -23.90 -14.24
CA THR A 242 29.54 -23.55 -12.94
C THR A 242 29.37 -24.69 -11.93
N ASN A 243 29.87 -25.87 -12.30
CA ASN A 243 30.35 -26.85 -11.33
C ASN A 243 31.79 -26.42 -10.97
N ASP A 244 32.13 -26.51 -9.68
CA ASP A 244 33.40 -26.08 -9.06
C ASP A 244 33.46 -24.61 -8.63
N LEU A 245 32.77 -24.30 -7.54
CA LEU A 245 33.29 -23.58 -6.38
C LEU A 245 32.23 -23.68 -5.28
N PHE A 246 32.64 -23.85 -4.02
CA PHE A 246 31.79 -24.02 -2.84
C PHE A 246 31.32 -25.44 -2.57
N SER A 247 32.30 -26.31 -2.33
CA SER A 247 32.13 -27.48 -1.47
C SER A 247 32.14 -27.05 0.02
N ALA A 248 31.48 -27.85 0.87
CA ALA A 248 31.33 -27.78 2.32
C ALA A 248 30.20 -26.90 2.89
N ALA A 249 29.00 -27.50 3.01
CA ALA A 249 28.19 -27.33 4.21
C ALA A 249 28.65 -28.40 5.24
N PRO A 250 28.88 -28.07 6.52
CA PRO A 250 29.24 -29.07 7.51
C PRO A 250 28.03 -29.97 7.82
N ALA A 251 28.31 -31.26 7.97
CA ALA A 251 27.36 -32.25 8.43
C ALA A 251 26.79 -31.84 9.80
N ALA A 252 25.47 -32.00 9.95
CA ALA A 252 24.80 -31.85 11.23
C ALA A 252 25.32 -32.94 12.19
N ASP A 253 25.98 -32.48 13.25
CA ASP A 253 26.51 -33.32 14.32
C ASP A 253 25.35 -33.93 15.12
N GLU A 254 25.50 -35.21 15.43
CA GLU A 254 24.59 -35.99 16.27
C GLU A 254 24.59 -35.42 17.70
N MET A 255 23.46 -34.89 18.17
CA MET A 255 23.20 -34.75 19.60
C MET A 255 22.19 -35.79 20.05
N SER A 256 22.73 -36.93 20.49
CA SER A 256 22.08 -37.90 21.35
C SER A 256 21.60 -37.23 22.65
N ALA A 257 20.30 -37.07 22.81
CA ALA A 257 19.69 -36.79 24.10
C ALA A 257 19.42 -38.12 24.82
N GLN A 258 20.22 -38.42 25.85
CA GLN A 258 19.96 -39.50 26.78
C GLN A 258 18.69 -39.17 27.59
N VAL A 259 17.71 -40.06 27.49
CA VAL A 259 16.51 -40.08 28.33
C VAL A 259 16.91 -40.66 29.69
N GLY A 260 16.76 -39.89 30.75
CA GLY A 260 16.85 -40.38 32.13
C GLY A 260 15.61 -41.19 32.49
N GLU A 261 15.81 -42.40 33.01
CA GLU A 261 14.78 -43.23 33.62
C GLU A 261 14.31 -42.65 34.97
N PRO A 262 13.06 -42.92 35.38
CA PRO A 262 12.53 -42.45 36.65
C PRO A 262 12.84 -43.42 37.80
N VAL A 263 13.13 -42.87 38.98
CA VAL A 263 12.94 -43.53 40.29
C VAL A 263 12.02 -42.63 41.12
#